data_AF-A0AAP0B275-F1
#
_entry.id   AF-A0AAP0B275-F1
#
_cell.length_a   1.000
_cell.length_b   1.000
_cell.length_c   1.000
_cell.angle_alpha   90.00
_cell.angle_beta   90.00
_cell.angle_gamma   90.00
#
_symmetry.space_group_name_H-M   'P 1'
#
loop_
_entity.id
_entity.type
_entity.pdbx_description
1 polymer ?
#
loop_
_entity_poly.entity_id
_entity_poly.type
_entity_poly.pdbx_seq_one_letter_code
_entity_poly.pdbx_strand_id
1 'polypeptide(L)' 'MLVGSMKIGSRPPRCEEICRACGRCEAVQVPAMPQRRRRDDGSNYKPLSWKCKCGDLILNP' A
#
# COMPACT_ATOMS: atom_id res chain seq x y z
N MET A 1 -18.63 6.92 16.78
CA MET A 1 -18.64 6.07 15.55
C MET A 1 -17.53 6.59 14.65
N LEU A 2 -16.57 5.72 14.31
CA LEU A 2 -15.26 6.07 13.77
C LEU A 2 -15.38 6.90 12.48
N VAL A 3 -14.80 8.10 12.50
CA VAL A 3 -14.64 8.96 11.31
C VAL A 3 -13.62 8.27 10.39
N GLY A 4 -14.11 7.49 9.44
CA GLY A 4 -13.29 6.84 8.42
C GLY A 4 -13.57 7.42 7.05
N SER A 5 -13.22 8.70 6.83
CA SER A 5 -13.27 9.33 5.50
C SER A 5 -12.53 8.44 4.50
N MET A 6 -13.29 7.80 3.62
CA MET A 6 -12.79 6.84 2.64
C MET A 6 -11.98 7.59 1.58
N LYS A 7 -10.69 7.80 1.87
CA LYS A 7 -9.70 8.24 0.87
C LYS A 7 -9.30 7.00 0.09
N ILE A 8 -9.19 7.13 -1.23
CA ILE A 8 -8.93 6.05 -2.21
C ILE A 8 -7.59 5.29 -1.99
N GLY A 9 -6.87 5.55 -0.87
CA GLY A 9 -5.64 4.88 -0.47
C GLY A 9 -5.42 4.77 1.04
N SER A 10 -6.45 4.99 1.89
CA SER A 10 -6.27 4.96 3.36
C SER A 10 -6.66 3.65 4.04
N ARG A 11 -7.25 2.69 3.31
CA ARG A 11 -7.59 1.37 3.88
C ARG A 11 -6.47 0.37 3.59
N PRO A 12 -5.82 -0.20 4.63
CA PRO A 12 -4.86 -1.27 4.44
C PRO A 12 -5.57 -2.50 3.83
N PRO A 13 -4.92 -3.21 2.89
CA PRO A 13 -5.45 -4.44 2.32
C PRO A 13 -5.48 -5.57 3.36
N ARG A 14 -6.28 -6.60 3.10
CA ARG A 14 -6.39 -7.79 3.97
C ARG A 14 -5.18 -8.72 3.79
N CYS A 15 -4.02 -8.30 4.30
CA CYS A 15 -2.77 -9.05 4.18
C CYS A 15 -2.78 -10.43 4.83
N GLU A 16 -3.66 -10.67 5.81
CA GLU A 16 -3.83 -11.96 6.49
C GLU A 16 -4.15 -13.11 5.51
N GLU A 17 -4.94 -12.84 4.46
CA GLU A 17 -5.30 -13.85 3.46
C GLU A 17 -4.20 -14.11 2.42
N ILE A 18 -3.29 -13.16 2.21
CA ILE A 18 -2.16 -13.30 1.28
C ILE A 18 -1.00 -14.00 1.97
N CYS A 19 -0.75 -13.65 3.23
CA CYS A 19 0.34 -14.16 4.04
C CYS A 19 -0.06 -15.41 4.86
N ARG A 20 -0.99 -16.26 4.40
CA ARG A 20 -1.55 -17.38 5.20
C ARG A 20 -0.50 -18.29 5.85
N ALA A 21 0.70 -18.38 5.28
CA ALA A 21 1.82 -19.17 5.81
C ALA A 21 2.79 -18.38 6.72
N CYS A 22 2.54 -17.10 6.96
CA CYS A 22 3.44 -16.19 7.66
C CYS A 22 2.89 -15.83 9.04
N GLY A 23 3.69 -16.06 10.09
CA GLY A 23 3.29 -15.73 11.46
C GLY A 23 3.17 -14.23 11.74
N ARG A 24 3.87 -13.38 11.00
CA ARG A 24 3.79 -11.90 11.12
C ARG A 24 3.66 -11.29 9.74
N CYS A 25 2.46 -10.87 9.40
CA CYS A 25 2.19 -10.13 8.17
C CYS A 25 1.62 -8.74 8.49
N GLU A 26 2.21 -7.71 7.89
CA GLU A 26 1.87 -6.32 8.14
C GLU A 26 1.55 -5.60 6.82
N ALA A 27 0.48 -4.80 6.81
CA ALA A 27 0.19 -3.92 5.69
C ALA A 27 1.11 -2.69 5.75
N VAL A 28 1.93 -2.50 4.72
CA VAL A 28 2.91 -1.41 4.63
C VAL A 28 2.63 -0.51 3.44
N GLN A 29 2.82 0.79 3.61
CA GLN A 29 2.79 1.75 2.50
C GLN A 29 4.19 1.86 1.90
N VAL A 30 4.31 1.57 0.61
CA VAL A 30 5.55 1.75 -0.13
C VAL A 30 5.39 2.85 -1.18
N PRO A 31 6.42 3.66 -1.45
CA PRO A 31 6.42 4.57 -2.58
C PRO A 31 6.09 3.79 -3.85
N ALA A 32 5.00 4.17 -4.52
CA ALA A 32 4.72 3.66 -5.83
C ALA A 32 5.81 4.20 -6.76
N MET A 33 6.43 3.31 -7.53
CA MET A 33 7.34 3.72 -8.59
C MET A 33 6.61 4.76 -9.44
N PRO A 34 7.21 5.93 -9.72
CA PRO A 34 6.60 6.92 -10.57
C PRO A 34 6.43 6.28 -11.95
N GLN A 35 5.22 5.80 -12.24
CA GLN A 35 4.85 5.39 -13.58
C GLN A 35 5.07 6.64 -14.44
N ARG A 36 6.03 6.60 -15.38
CA ARG A 36 6.28 7.66 -16.37
C ARG A 36 5.12 7.81 -17.36
N ARG A 37 3.88 7.77 -16.89
CA ARG A 37 2.68 8.12 -17.66
C ARG A 37 2.46 9.62 -17.51
N ARG A 38 3.29 10.36 -18.27
CA ARG A 38 2.93 11.60 -18.95
C ARG A 38 1.94 12.52 -18.21
N ARG A 39 2.37 13.09 -17.09
CA ARG A 39 2.05 14.47 -16.70
C ARG A 39 3.02 14.87 -15.60
N ASP A 40 4.09 15.49 -16.07
CA ASP A 40 4.77 16.55 -15.35
C ASP A 40 3.70 17.61 -15.03
N ASP A 41 3.05 17.48 -13.89
CA ASP A 41 2.17 18.48 -13.31
C ASP A 41 2.73 18.66 -11.91
N GLY A 42 3.38 19.79 -11.65
CA GLY A 42 4.34 20.09 -10.57
C GLY A 42 3.87 19.89 -9.11
N SER A 43 2.90 19.03 -8.88
CA SER A 43 2.55 18.45 -7.61
C SER A 43 3.71 17.63 -7.03
N ASN A 44 4.21 18.01 -5.85
CA ASN A 44 5.17 17.23 -5.05
C ASN A 44 4.54 15.92 -4.49
N TYR A 45 3.49 15.41 -5.12
CA TYR A 45 2.77 14.24 -4.67
C TYR A 45 3.56 12.99 -5.06
N LYS A 46 4.11 12.31 -4.04
CA LYS A 46 4.75 11.01 -4.19
C LYS A 46 3.67 9.94 -4.04
N PRO A 47 3.25 9.26 -5.11
CA PRO A 47 2.20 8.26 -5.01
C PRO A 47 2.66 7.13 -4.07
N LEU A 48 1.76 6.69 -3.20
CA LEU A 48 1.97 5.55 -2.29
C LEU A 48 1.13 4.38 -2.76
N SER A 49 1.60 3.16 -2.53
CA SER A 49 0.93 1.90 -2.84
C SER A 49 0.95 0.99 -1.61
N TRP A 50 -0.16 0.31 -1.35
CA TRP A 50 -0.23 -0.69 -0.29
C TRP A 50 0.42 -2.00 -0.72
N LYS A 51 1.26 -2.55 0.16
CA LYS A 51 1.85 -3.89 0.04
C LYS A 51 1.75 -4.63 1.37
N CYS A 52 1.92 -5.95 1.32
CA CYS A 52 1.94 -6.81 2.51
C CYS A 52 3.37 -7.27 2.77
N LYS A 53 3.89 -7.05 3.97
CA LYS A 53 5.23 -7.47 4.39
C LYS A 53 5.11 -8.73 5.25
N CYS A 54 5.78 -9.80 4.83
CA CYS A 54 5.95 -11.04 5.58
C CYS A 54 7.44 -11.27 5.83
N GLY A 55 7.93 -10.95 7.04
CA GLY A 55 9.38 -10.92 7.29
C GLY A 55 10.07 -9.95 6.32
N ASP A 56 10.96 -10.45 5.46
CA ASP A 56 11.64 -9.67 4.42
C ASP A 56 10.98 -9.73 3.03
N LEU A 57 9.87 -10.46 2.90
CA LEU A 57 9.12 -10.59 1.64
C LEU A 57 8.07 -9.49 1.52
N ILE A 58 8.06 -8.80 0.38
CA ILE A 58 7.04 -7.81 0.02
C ILE A 58 6.10 -8.41 -1.01
N LEU A 59 4.85 -8.62 -0.61
CA LEU A 59 3.77 -9.18 -1.41
C LEU A 59 2.82 -8.09 -1.87
N ASN A 60 2.29 -8.25 -3.08
CA ASN A 60 1.20 -7.41 -3.55
C ASN A 60 -0.10 -7.97 -2.99
N PRO A 61 -0.95 -7.15 -2.37
CA PRO A 61 -2.26 -7.56 -1.94
C PRO A 61 -3.16 -7.98 -3.11
#